data_AF-A0A944CQP9-F1
#
_entry.id   AF-A0A944CQP9-F1
#
_cell.length_a   1.000
_cell.length_b   1.000
_cell.length_c   1.000
_cell.angle_alpha   90.00
_cell.angle_beta   90.00
_cell.angle_gamma   90.00
#
_symmetry.space_group_name_H-M   'P 1'
#
loop_
_entity.id
_entity.type
_entity.pdbx_description
1 polymer ?
#
loop_
_entity_poly.entity_id
_entity_poly.type
_entity_poly.pdbx_seq_one_letter_code
_entity_poly.pdbx_strand_id
1 'polypeptide(L)'
;MMKHYILNLNPTAKHEWDRCIIRDPLTAKRPDIAKIISEAVGADTGSYLVSVNIEVTVLQEAPIPSPEQLSLSFPEVSVPTQLREAA
;
A
#
# COMPACT_ATOMS: atom_id res chain seq x y z
N MET A 1 17.40 17.00 3.31
CA MET A 1 17.40 15.52 3.41
C MET A 1 16.37 14.97 2.44
N MET A 2 16.72 13.97 1.62
CA MET A 2 15.73 13.26 0.81
C MET A 2 14.93 12.31 1.71
N LYS A 3 13.59 12.39 1.65
CA LYS A 3 12.69 11.44 2.30
C LYS A 3 12.16 10.49 1.23
N HIS A 4 12.34 9.19 1.44
CA HIS A 4 11.80 8.16 0.55
C HIS A 4 10.42 7.73 1.04
N TYR A 5 9.50 7.51 0.11
CA TYR A 5 8.16 7.02 0.40
C TYR A 5 7.80 5.88 -0.54
N ILE A 6 6.94 4.99 -0.05
CA ILE A 6 6.32 3.95 -0.85
C ILE A 6 5.04 4.54 -1.44
N LEU A 7 4.95 4.56 -2.76
CA LEU A 7 3.75 4.94 -3.50
C LEU A 7 3.00 3.67 -3.91
N ASN A 8 1.74 3.55 -3.48
CA ASN A 8 0.82 2.54 -3.95
C ASN A 8 -0.24 3.18 -4.84
N LEU A 9 -0.30 2.73 -6.09
CA LEU A 9 -1.31 3.16 -7.05
C LEU A 9 -2.33 2.03 -7.23
N ASN A 10 -3.59 2.33 -6.94
CA ASN A 10 -4.69 1.42 -7.20
C ASN A 10 -5.67 2.06 -8.20
N PRO A 11 -5.48 1.85 -9.51
CA PRO A 11 -6.30 2.50 -10.53
C PRO A 11 -7.78 2.07 -10.47
N THR A 12 -8.09 0.92 -9.86
CA THR A 12 -9.46 0.37 -9.75
C THR A 12 -10.16 0.78 -8.45
N ALA A 13 -9.52 1.57 -7.59
CA ALA A 13 -10.12 2.00 -6.33
C ALA A 13 -11.35 2.89 -6.55
N LYS A 14 -12.41 2.64 -5.78
CA LYS A 14 -13.70 3.35 -5.84
C LYS A 14 -13.58 4.81 -5.43
N HIS A 15 -12.66 5.12 -4.52
CA HIS A 15 -12.48 6.46 -3.99
C HIS A 15 -11.12 7.02 -4.39
N GLU A 16 -11.09 8.31 -4.73
CA GLU A 16 -9.85 8.96 -5.19
C GLU A 16 -8.74 8.92 -4.14
N TRP A 17 -9.07 8.98 -2.86
CA TRP A 17 -8.10 8.89 -1.75
C TRP A 17 -7.46 7.51 -1.60
N ASP A 18 -8.06 6.46 -2.18
CA ASP A 18 -7.53 5.09 -2.21
C ASP A 18 -6.78 4.79 -3.52
N ARG A 19 -6.88 5.65 -4.54
CA ARG A 19 -6.19 5.46 -5.83
C ARG A 19 -4.70 5.74 -5.73
N CYS A 20 -4.28 6.59 -4.81
CA CYS A 20 -2.89 7.01 -4.62
C CYS A 20 -2.59 7.14 -3.13
N ILE A 21 -1.81 6.19 -2.59
CA ILE A 21 -1.47 6.13 -1.17
C ILE A 21 0.05 6.21 -1.03
N ILE A 22 0.52 7.24 -0.34
CA ILE A 22 1.92 7.41 0.04
C ILE A 22 2.09 6.92 1.47
N ARG A 23 3.13 6.11 1.72
CA ARG A 23 3.47 5.60 3.06
C ARG A 23 4.95 5.76 3.35
N ASP A 24 5.25 6.00 4.62
CA ASP A 24 6.62 5.94 5.12
C ASP A 24 7.12 4.47 5.09
N PRO A 25 8.32 4.20 4.54
CA PRO A 25 8.83 2.85 4.38
C PRO A 25 9.13 2.15 5.70
N LEU A 26 9.42 2.90 6.77
CA LEU A 26 9.77 2.35 8.09
C LEU A 26 8.53 2.22 8.98
N THR A 27 7.66 3.24 8.97
CA THR A 27 6.51 3.26 9.89
C THR A 27 5.21 2.78 9.27
N ALA A 28 5.16 2.60 7.94
CA ALA A 28 3.95 2.28 7.14
C ALA A 28 2.79 3.28 7.28
N LYS A 29 2.99 4.38 8.03
CA LYS A 29 2.01 5.43 8.24
C LYS A 29 1.95 6.35 7.03
N ARG A 30 0.79 6.98 6.83
CA ARG A 30 0.63 8.04 5.85
C ARG A 30 1.43 9.26 6.31
N PRO A 31 2.35 9.80 5.49
CA PRO A 31 3.06 11.00 5.86
C PRO A 31 2.08 12.18 5.92
N ASP A 32 2.23 13.00 6.95
CA ASP A 32 1.46 14.23 7.09
C ASP A 32 2.15 15.34 6.29
N ILE A 33 1.78 15.47 5.02
CA ILE A 33 2.34 16.48 4.12
C ILE A 33 2.05 17.89 4.64
N ALA A 34 0.88 18.12 5.25
CA ALA A 34 0.53 19.42 5.81
C ALA A 34 1.49 19.80 6.93
N LYS A 35 1.83 18.84 7.81
CA LYS A 35 2.84 19.03 8.84
C LYS A 35 4.21 19.38 8.25
N ILE A 36 4.66 18.67 7.21
CA ILE A 36 5.95 18.93 6.55
C ILE A 36 5.99 20.35 5.96
N ILE A 37 4.90 20.78 5.31
CA ILE A 37 4.80 22.15 4.76
C ILE A 37 4.81 23.17 5.90
N SER A 38 4.05 22.95 6.97
CA SER A 38 4.02 23.86 8.13
C SER A 38 5.39 23.99 8.82
N GLU A 39 6.12 22.89 8.95
CA GLU A 39 7.49 22.89 9.48
C GLU A 39 8.46 23.68 8.59
N ALA A 40 8.26 23.66 7.28
CA ALA A 40 9.10 24.37 6.32
C ALA A 40 8.78 25.87 6.23
N VAL A 41 7.51 26.26 6.37
CA VAL A 41 7.06 27.66 6.32
C VAL A 41 7.31 28.39 7.65
N GLY A 42 7.29 27.66 8.77
CA GLY A 42 7.40 28.21 10.12
C GLY A 42 6.06 28.25 10.85
N ALA A 43 6.12 28.51 12.16
CA ALA A 43 4.96 28.41 13.07
C ALA A 43 4.20 29.74 13.27
N ASP A 44 4.52 30.77 12.49
CA ASP A 44 3.88 32.07 12.62
C ASP A 44 2.48 32.07 11.98
N THR A 45 1.54 32.74 12.66
CA THR A 45 0.16 32.85 12.18
C THR A 45 0.09 33.80 10.99
N GLY A 46 -0.42 33.33 9.85
CA GLY A 46 -0.62 34.18 8.68
C GLY A 46 -1.01 33.39 7.44
N SER A 47 -1.24 34.14 6.35
CA SER A 47 -1.44 33.57 5.01
C SER A 47 -0.14 33.69 4.22
N TYR A 48 0.34 32.57 3.71
CA TYR A 48 1.59 32.49 2.96
C TYR A 48 1.31 32.06 1.52
N LEU A 49 1.90 32.76 0.55
CA LEU A 49 1.99 32.26 -0.81
C LEU A 49 3.20 31.33 -0.87
N VAL A 50 2.95 30.03 -1.09
CA VAL A 50 4.01 29.01 -1.12
C VAL A 50 4.14 28.44 -2.53
N SER A 51 5.38 28.26 -2.98
CA SER A 51 5.70 27.50 -4.19
C SER A 51 6.06 26.08 -3.78
N VAL A 52 5.33 25.09 -4.28
CA VAL A 52 5.55 23.68 -3.98
C VAL A 52 5.97 22.96 -5.26
N ASN A 53 7.18 22.40 -5.26
CA ASN A 53 7.66 21.52 -6.32
C ASN A 53 7.67 20.08 -5.81
N ILE A 54 7.03 19.17 -6.54
CA ILE A 54 6.98 17.74 -6.23
C ILE A 54 7.69 17.00 -7.36
N GLU A 55 8.84 16.43 -7.06
CA GLU A 55 9.59 15.56 -7.96
C GLU A 55 9.45 14.11 -7.50
N VAL A 56 9.06 13.21 -8.41
CA VAL A 56 8.88 11.78 -8.13
C VAL A 56 9.87 10.98 -8.96
N THR A 57 10.81 10.31 -8.29
CA THR A 57 11.74 9.37 -8.91
C THR A 57 11.34 7.95 -8.50
N VAL A 58 10.99 7.10 -9.47
CA VAL A 58 10.70 5.69 -9.20
C VAL A 58 12.03 4.96 -9.02
N LEU A 59 12.29 4.52 -7.78
CA LEU A 59 13.51 3.78 -7.45
C LEU A 59 13.37 2.28 -7.72
N GLN A 60 12.18 1.73 -7.46
CA GLN A 60 11.89 0.32 -7.64
C GLN A 60 10.38 0.12 -7.85
N GLU A 61 10.03 -0.74 -8.80
CA GLU A 61 8.66 -1.20 -9.03
C GLU A 61 8.50 -2.60 -8.43
N ALA A 62 7.55 -2.76 -7.51
CA ALA A 62 7.25 -4.06 -6.93
C ALA A 62 6.32 -4.84 -7.87
N PRO A 63 6.53 -6.15 -8.09
CA PRO A 63 5.62 -6.95 -8.89
C PRO A 63 4.23 -6.94 -8.26
N ILE A 64 3.21 -6.71 -9.08
CA ILE A 64 1.81 -6.83 -8.67
C ILE A 64 1.61 -8.28 -8.21
N PRO A 65 1.16 -8.54 -6.97
CA PRO A 65 0.88 -9.91 -6.56
C PRO A 65 -0.20 -10.47 -7.46
N SER A 66 0.17 -11.42 -8.32
CA SER A 66 -0.76 -12.15 -9.16
C SER A 66 -1.66 -12.99 -8.26
N PRO A 67 -3.00 -12.91 -8.40
CA PRO A 67 -3.91 -13.72 -7.60
C PRO A 67 -3.86 -15.23 -7.92
N GLU A 68 -3.02 -15.68 -8.85
CA GLU A 68 -3.00 -17.06 -9.36
C GLU A 68 -2.10 -18.04 -8.58
N GLN A 69 -1.44 -17.64 -7.48
CA GLN A 69 -0.53 -18.54 -6.74
C GLN A 69 -1.03 -18.94 -5.34
N LEU A 70 -2.34 -19.17 -5.19
CA LEU A 70 -2.90 -19.90 -4.05
C LEU A 70 -3.67 -21.15 -4.47
N SER A 71 -3.33 -21.76 -5.61
CA SER A 71 -3.58 -23.18 -5.85
C SER A 71 -2.58 -23.99 -5.02
N LEU A 72 -2.82 -24.06 -3.71
CA LEU A 72 -2.24 -25.09 -2.87
C LEU A 72 -2.71 -26.43 -3.45
N SER A 73 -1.83 -27.12 -4.16
CA SER A 73 -2.04 -28.50 -4.56
C SER A 73 -2.10 -29.35 -3.28
N PHE A 74 -3.28 -29.49 -2.70
CA PHE A 74 -3.51 -30.46 -1.66
C PHE A 74 -3.34 -31.85 -2.31
N PRO A 75 -2.39 -32.69 -1.85
CA PRO A 75 -2.37 -34.07 -2.32
C PRO A 75 -3.69 -34.71 -1.89
N GLU A 76 -4.46 -35.17 -2.87
CA GLU A 76 -5.70 -35.89 -2.70
C GLU A 76 -5.39 -37.21 -1.97
N VAL A 77 -5.49 -37.21 -0.64
CA VAL A 77 -5.44 -38.44 0.14
C VAL A 77 -6.80 -39.10 -0.02
N SER A 78 -6.90 -40.05 -0.95
CA SER A 78 -8.05 -40.94 -1.06
C SER A 78 -8.15 -41.78 0.22
N VAL A 79 -9.10 -41.44 1.09
CA VAL A 79 -9.49 -42.28 2.23
C VAL A 79 -10.54 -43.28 1.73
N PRO A 80 -10.30 -44.60 1.76
CA PRO A 80 -11.32 -45.57 1.40
C PRO A 80 -12.40 -45.61 2.50
N THR A 81 -13.64 -45.31 2.11
CA THR A 81 -14.83 -45.42 2.95
C THR A 81 -15.05 -46.88 3.36
N GLN A 82 -14.81 -47.23 4.62
CA GLN A 82 -15.28 -48.47 5.23
C GLN A 82 -16.17 -48.17 6.44
N LEU A 83 -17.48 -48.24 6.21
CA LEU A 83 -18.59 -48.35 7.19
C LEU A 83 -19.86 -48.32 6.33
N ARG A 84 -20.87 -49.18 6.43
CA ARG A 84 -21.34 -50.14 7.44
C ARG A 84 -22.52 -50.85 6.76
N GLU A 85 -22.68 -52.16 6.92
CA GLU A 85 -24.03 -52.73 6.86
C GLU A 85 -24.17 -53.81 7.93
N ALA A 86 -25.07 -53.54 8.86
CA ALA A 86 -25.57 -54.50 9.84
C ALA A 86 -27.04 -54.72 9.48
N ALA A 87 -27.40 -55.97 9.22
CA ALA A 87 -28.76 -56.47 9.21
C ALA A 87 -28.72 -57.90 9.74
#